data_AF-U2DU45-F1
#
_entry.id   AF-U2DU45-F1
#
_cell.length_a   1.000
_cell.length_b   1.000
_cell.length_c   1.000
_cell.angle_alpha   90.00
_cell.angle_beta   90.00
_cell.angle_gamma   90.00
#
_symmetry.space_group_name_H-M   'P 1'
#
loop_
_entity.id
_entity.type
_entity.pdbx_description
1 polymer ?
#
loop_
_entity_poly.entity_id
_entity_poly.type
_entity_poly.pdbx_seq_one_letter_code
_entity_poly.pdbx_strand_id
1 'polypeptide(L)'
;MIDNPNKRVIDMSIGEFADVLFDVFQRLSKEDEEFTPSKRFVYGIAGIAQLFNCSMTTANRIKASGKIDKAISQSGRMIAVDAELALQLMKK
;
A
#
# COMPACT_ATOMS: atom_id res chain seq x y z
N MET A 1 -28.96 15.02 -15.01
CA MET A 1 -28.27 16.11 -15.74
C MET A 1 -28.38 17.34 -14.87
N ILE A 2 -27.29 18.05 -14.57
CA ILE A 2 -27.34 19.22 -13.68
C ILE A 2 -27.93 20.38 -14.48
N ASP A 3 -29.21 20.68 -14.25
CA ASP A 3 -30.01 21.56 -15.13
C ASP A 3 -29.63 23.05 -15.09
N ASN A 4 -28.80 23.53 -14.15
CA ASN A 4 -28.16 24.85 -14.23
C ASN A 4 -27.11 25.03 -13.10
N PRO A 5 -25.82 25.26 -13.40
CA PRO A 5 -24.78 25.42 -12.37
C PRO A 5 -24.91 26.72 -11.54
N ASN A 6 -25.70 27.70 -11.99
CA ASN A 6 -25.93 28.97 -11.28
C ASN A 6 -27.24 29.01 -10.48
N LYS A 7 -27.90 27.85 -10.31
CA LYS A 7 -29.13 27.73 -9.52
C LYS A 7 -28.81 27.94 -8.03
N ARG A 8 -29.62 28.73 -7.33
CA ARG A 8 -29.49 28.88 -5.88
C ARG A 8 -29.93 27.59 -5.20
N VAL A 9 -29.25 27.21 -4.11
CA VAL A 9 -29.53 25.97 -3.37
C VAL A 9 -31.00 25.88 -2.91
N ILE A 10 -31.62 27.01 -2.56
CA ILE A 10 -33.01 27.08 -2.10
C ILE A 10 -34.04 26.77 -3.20
N ASP A 11 -33.68 26.93 -4.47
CA ASP A 11 -34.57 26.72 -5.60
C ASP A 11 -34.51 25.27 -6.10
N MET A 12 -33.68 24.44 -5.47
CA MET A 12 -33.42 23.06 -5.82
C MET A 12 -34.57 22.16 -5.32
N SER A 13 -35.01 21.24 -6.18
CA SER A 13 -35.90 20.16 -5.77
C SER A 13 -35.17 19.18 -4.86
N ILE A 14 -35.91 18.45 -4.02
CA ILE A 14 -35.32 17.47 -3.11
C ILE A 14 -34.52 16.38 -3.83
N GLY A 15 -34.92 16.00 -5.05
CA GLY A 15 -34.23 15.01 -5.87
C GLY A 15 -32.89 15.53 -6.41
N GLU A 16 -32.87 16.73 -6.99
CA GLU A 16 -31.64 17.37 -7.44
C GLU A 16 -30.62 17.54 -6.29
N PHE A 17 -31.10 17.84 -5.08
CA PHE A 17 -30.24 17.97 -3.90
C PHE A 17 -29.67 16.63 -3.44
N ALA A 18 -30.48 15.57 -3.44
CA ALA A 18 -30.03 14.22 -3.12
C ALA A 18 -28.95 13.73 -4.08
N ASP A 19 -29.10 14.02 -5.38
CA ASP A 19 -28.11 13.65 -6.40
C ASP A 19 -26.77 14.36 -6.19
N VAL A 20 -26.79 15.66 -5.87
CA VAL A 20 -25.57 16.42 -5.56
C VAL A 20 -24.91 15.90 -4.29
N LEU A 21 -25.68 15.62 -3.23
CA LEU A 21 -25.14 15.05 -2.00
C LEU A 21 -24.52 13.67 -2.25
N PHE A 22 -25.15 12.83 -3.06
CA PHE A 22 -24.64 11.50 -3.40
C PHE A 22 -23.34 11.57 -4.21
N ASP A 23 -23.22 12.49 -5.17
CA ASP A 23 -21.99 12.70 -5.94
C ASP A 23 -20.85 13.22 -5.06
N VAL A 24 -21.11 14.19 -4.18
CA VAL A 24 -20.12 14.68 -3.19
C VAL A 24 -19.69 13.57 -2.26
N PHE A 25 -20.64 12.78 -1.74
CA PHE A 25 -20.35 11.66 -0.86
C PHE A 25 -19.50 10.59 -1.58
N GLN A 26 -19.83 10.25 -2.83
CA GLN A 26 -19.01 9.33 -3.63
C GLN A 26 -17.59 9.86 -3.88
N ARG A 27 -17.42 11.16 -4.13
CA ARG A 27 -16.09 11.76 -4.32
C ARG A 27 -15.26 11.71 -3.05
N LEU A 28 -15.87 11.98 -1.90
CA LEU A 28 -15.22 11.85 -0.59
C LEU A 28 -14.87 10.39 -0.27
N SER A 29 -15.76 9.45 -0.56
CA SER A 29 -15.47 8.01 -0.39
C SER A 29 -14.47 7.46 -1.41
N LYS A 30 -14.19 8.18 -2.51
CA LYS A 30 -13.17 7.81 -3.50
C LYS A 30 -11.77 8.28 -3.13
N GLU A 31 -11.60 9.12 -2.12
CA GLU A 31 -10.28 9.43 -1.56
C GLU A 31 -9.73 8.30 -0.68
N ASP A 32 -10.46 7.19 -0.53
CA ASP A 32 -9.88 5.89 -0.18
C ASP A 32 -9.39 5.17 -1.46
N GLU A 33 -8.73 5.90 -2.38
CA GLU A 33 -7.85 5.26 -3.36
C GLU A 33 -6.72 4.60 -2.58
N GLU A 34 -6.73 3.27 -2.60
CA GLU A 34 -5.66 2.37 -2.20
C GLU A 34 -4.72 2.94 -1.15
N PHE A 35 -5.00 2.68 0.13
CA PHE A 35 -3.91 2.44 1.06
C PHE A 35 -3.12 1.24 0.53
N THR A 36 -2.29 1.46 -0.50
CA THR A 36 -1.16 0.59 -0.78
C THR A 36 -0.44 0.58 0.55
N PRO A 37 -0.41 -0.54 1.29
CA PRO A 37 0.27 -0.57 2.56
C PRO A 37 1.66 -0.04 2.26
N SER A 38 2.02 1.07 2.90
CA SER A 38 3.30 1.74 2.71
C SER A 38 4.37 0.66 2.60
N LYS A 39 4.90 0.45 1.39
CA LYS A 39 5.68 -0.75 1.05
C LYS A 39 6.70 -0.94 2.16
N ARG A 40 6.51 -1.99 2.96
CA ARG A 40 7.26 -2.12 4.21
C ARG A 40 8.64 -2.61 3.85
N PHE A 41 9.61 -1.71 3.84
CA PHE A 41 11.01 -2.09 3.66
C PHE A 41 11.65 -2.40 5.00
N VAL A 42 12.37 -3.52 5.05
CA VAL A 42 13.24 -3.89 6.18
C VAL A 42 14.70 -3.76 5.75
N TYR A 43 15.58 -3.41 6.70
CA TYR A 43 16.96 -3.06 6.39
C TYR A 43 17.95 -4.00 7.08
N GLY A 44 18.99 -4.38 6.34
CA GLY A 44 20.07 -5.23 6.81
C GLY A 44 19.66 -6.68 7.10
N ILE A 45 20.62 -7.47 7.59
CA ILE A 45 20.36 -8.85 8.03
C ILE A 45 19.41 -8.89 9.23
N ALA A 46 19.50 -7.89 10.12
CA ALA A 46 18.60 -7.78 11.26
C ALA A 46 17.14 -7.60 10.83
N GLY A 47 16.89 -6.82 9.77
CA GLY A 47 15.56 -6.67 9.19
C GLY A 47 15.01 -7.99 8.63
N ILE A 48 15.85 -8.78 7.95
CA ILE A 48 15.47 -10.12 7.46
C ILE A 48 15.14 -11.05 8.63
N ALA A 49 15.96 -11.04 9.68
CA ALA A 49 15.75 -11.86 10.87
C ALA A 49 14.41 -11.52 11.56
N GLN A 50 14.09 -10.23 11.69
CA GLN A 50 12.81 -9.76 12.24
C GLN A 50 11.63 -10.11 11.33
N LEU A 51 11.79 -9.98 10.01
CA LEU A 51 10.74 -10.28 9.04
C LEU A 51 10.30 -11.75 9.10
N PHE A 52 11.25 -12.66 9.18
CA PHE A 52 11.00 -14.11 9.22
C PHE A 52 10.95 -14.68 10.64
N ASN A 53 11.04 -13.82 11.66
CA ASN A 53 11.12 -14.19 13.07
C ASN A 53 12.13 -15.34 13.34
N CYS A 54 13.35 -15.19 12.83
CA CYS A 54 14.40 -16.21 12.90
C CYS A 54 15.73 -15.64 13.44
N SER A 55 16.69 -16.52 13.75
CA SER A 55 18.03 -16.10 14.19
C SER A 55 18.81 -15.40 13.08
N MET A 56 19.81 -14.60 13.46
CA MET A 56 20.73 -13.94 12.49
C MET A 56 21.46 -14.96 11.60
N THR A 57 21.85 -16.11 12.14
CA THR A 57 22.47 -17.20 11.38
C THR A 57 21.54 -17.78 10.32
N THR A 58 20.26 -17.93 10.66
CA THR A 58 19.24 -18.42 9.73
C THR A 58 18.93 -17.38 8.65
N ALA A 59 18.80 -16.11 9.03
CA ALA A 59 18.61 -15.00 8.08
C ALA A 59 19.76 -14.90 7.06
N ASN A 60 21.01 -15.07 7.51
CA ASN A 60 22.17 -15.13 6.61
C ASN A 60 22.09 -16.30 5.63
N ARG A 61 21.64 -17.47 6.09
CA ARG A 61 21.44 -18.63 5.20
C ARG A 61 20.30 -18.40 4.21
N ILE A 62 19.20 -17.75 4.62
CA ILE A 62 18.09 -17.39 3.73
C ILE A 62 18.59 -16.44 2.64
N LYS A 63 19.34 -15.40 3.00
CA LYS A 63 19.99 -14.50 2.04
C LYS A 63 20.92 -15.26 1.10
N ALA A 64 21.81 -16.10 1.64
CA ALA A 64 22.77 -16.87 0.84
C ALA A 64 22.12 -17.92 -0.07
N SER A 65 20.92 -18.38 0.28
CA SER A 65 20.18 -19.38 -0.50
C SER A 65 19.55 -18.84 -1.78
N GLY A 66 19.51 -17.51 -1.97
CA GLY A 66 18.96 -16.86 -3.17
C GLY A 66 17.43 -16.84 -3.26
N LYS A 67 16.71 -17.44 -2.31
CA LYS A 67 15.23 -17.58 -2.34
C LYS A 67 14.49 -16.24 -2.40
N ILE A 68 15.06 -15.20 -1.78
CA ILE A 68 14.46 -13.87 -1.67
C ILE A 68 15.20 -12.81 -2.49
N ASP A 69 16.09 -13.20 -3.42
CA ASP A 69 16.94 -12.24 -4.16
C ASP A 69 16.14 -11.19 -4.92
N LYS A 70 14.97 -11.56 -5.44
CA LYS A 70 14.06 -10.63 -6.14
C LYS A 70 13.49 -9.54 -5.22
N ALA A 71 13.45 -9.78 -3.91
CA ALA A 71 13.00 -8.82 -2.91
C ALA A 71 14.16 -8.01 -2.31
N ILE A 72 15.41 -8.36 -2.60
CA ILE A 72 16.59 -7.70 -2.05
C ILE A 72 17.11 -6.64 -3.04
N SER A 73 17.24 -5.42 -2.55
CA SER A 73 17.97 -4.33 -3.19
C SER A 73 19.24 -4.04 -2.39
N GLN A 74 20.40 -4.37 -2.94
CA GLN A 74 21.69 -4.17 -2.28
C GLN A 74 22.50 -3.06 -2.97
N SER A 75 22.94 -2.08 -2.18
CA SER A 75 23.92 -1.06 -2.59
C SER A 75 25.11 -1.12 -1.64
N GLY A 76 26.21 -1.70 -2.10
CA GLY A 76 27.39 -1.94 -1.27
C GLY A 76 27.09 -2.81 -0.05
N ARG A 77 27.27 -2.27 1.16
CA ARG A 77 26.94 -2.95 2.43
C ARG A 77 25.49 -2.73 2.89
N MET A 78 24.76 -1.80 2.25
CA MET A 78 23.37 -1.53 2.57
C MET A 78 22.48 -2.54 1.87
N ILE A 79 21.58 -3.15 2.63
CA ILE A 79 20.61 -4.12 2.15
C ILE A 79 19.23 -3.58 2.50
N ALA A 80 18.40 -3.32 1.50
CA ALA A 80 16.98 -3.02 1.66
C ALA A 80 16.18 -4.20 1.11
N VAL A 81 15.16 -4.64 1.85
CA VAL A 81 14.34 -5.80 1.48
C VAL A 81 12.88 -5.41 1.51
N ASP A 82 12.17 -5.65 0.43
CA ASP A 82 10.71 -5.52 0.40
C ASP A 82 10.08 -6.66 1.21
N ALA A 83 9.41 -6.32 2.33
CA ALA A 83 8.87 -7.31 3.25
C ALA A 83 7.76 -8.15 2.62
N GLU A 84 6.90 -7.54 1.81
CA GLU A 84 5.74 -8.23 1.25
C GLU A 84 6.18 -9.23 0.20
N LEU A 85 7.04 -8.80 -0.72
CA LEU A 85 7.59 -9.65 -1.77
C LEU A 85 8.43 -10.79 -1.18
N ALA A 86 9.24 -10.52 -0.15
CA ALA A 86 10.03 -11.55 0.53
C ALA A 86 9.17 -12.63 1.20
N LEU A 87 8.04 -12.25 1.81
CA LEU A 87 7.08 -13.20 2.40
C LEU A 87 6.36 -14.02 1.33
N GLN A 88 6.00 -13.42 0.20
CA GLN A 88 5.39 -14.13 -0.93
C GLN A 88 6.33 -15.17 -1.53
N LEU A 89 7.61 -14.83 -1.71
CA LEU A 89 8.62 -15.73 -2.28
C LEU A 89 8.90 -16.95 -1.40
N MET A 90 8.82 -16.80 -0.07
CA MET A 90 9.07 -17.89 0.88
C MET A 90 7.90 -18.86 1.04
N LYS A 91 6.67 -18.44 0.68
CA LYS A 91 5.49 -19.31 0.68
C LYS A 91 5.42 -20.24 -0.54
N LYS A 92 6.22 -19.97 -1.57
CA LYS A 92 6.27 -20.73 -2.82
C LYS A 92 7.35 -21.80 -2.78
#